data_AF-A0A2D0NAQ6-F1
#
_entry.id   AF-A0A2D0NAQ6-F1
#
_cell.length_a   1.000
_cell.length_b   1.000
_cell.length_c   1.000
_cell.angle_alpha   90.00
_cell.angle_beta   90.00
_cell.angle_gamma   90.00
#
_symmetry.space_group_name_H-M   'P 1'
#
loop_
_entity.id
_entity.type
_entity.pdbx_description
1 polymer ?
#
loop_
_entity_poly.entity_id
_entity_poly.type
_entity_poly.pdbx_seq_one_letter_code
_entity_poly.pdbx_strand_id
1 'polypeptide(L)' 'MAVIIQHVKSDKQYILLGSGLGMYESTKPNWLLGDLVGDTSSGSLKAICACDLEGNITWLIPEEFRVVSVDGKSPEELLG' A
#
# COMPACT_ATOMS: atom_id res chain seq x y z
N MET A 1 -7.94 17.89 -2.91
CA MET A 1 -7.07 17.14 -3.82
C MET A 1 -7.54 15.70 -3.85
N ALA A 2 -8.26 15.32 -4.91
CA ALA A 2 -8.65 13.95 -5.16
C ALA A 2 -7.60 13.32 -6.08
N VAL A 3 -7.11 12.14 -5.71
CA VAL A 3 -6.13 11.40 -6.51
C VAL A 3 -6.74 10.06 -6.87
N ILE A 4 -6.84 9.79 -8.17
CA ILE A 4 -7.28 8.49 -8.68
C ILE A 4 -6.05 7.64 -8.94
N ILE A 5 -6.03 6.45 -8.35
CA ILE A 5 -5.00 5.43 -8.57
C ILE A 5 -5.63 4.21 -9.21
N GLN A 6 -4.83 3.43 -9.93
CA GLN A 6 -5.27 2.22 -10.61
C GLN A 6 -4.35 1.05 -10.29
N HIS A 7 -4.95 -0.10 -9.96
CA HIS A 7 -4.23 -1.36 -9.82
C HIS A 7 -3.79 -1.84 -11.20
N VAL A 8 -2.48 -1.97 -11.41
CA VAL A 8 -1.89 -2.21 -12.74
C VAL A 8 -2.36 -3.53 -13.35
N LYS A 9 -2.60 -4.57 -12.55
CA LYS A 9 -2.97 -5.90 -13.05
C LYS A 9 -4.45 -6.04 -13.42
N SER A 10 -5.33 -5.33 -12.73
CA SER A 10 -6.80 -5.50 -12.88
C SER A 10 -7.53 -4.31 -13.48
N ASP A 11 -6.82 -3.21 -13.73
CA ASP A 11 -7.38 -1.91 -14.15
C ASP A 11 -8.42 -1.27 -13.22
N LYS A 12 -8.71 -1.90 -12.06
CA LYS A 12 -9.57 -1.34 -11.01
C LYS A 12 -9.00 -0.03 -10.47
N GLN A 13 -9.87 0.96 -10.34
CA GLN A 13 -9.55 2.28 -9.84
C GLN A 13 -9.99 2.47 -8.39
N TYR A 14 -9.25 3.30 -7.67
CA TYR A 14 -9.48 3.66 -6.28
C TYR A 14 -9.19 5.15 -6.08
N ILE A 15 -9.80 5.73 -5.05
CA ILE A 15 -9.46 7.06 -4.56
C ILE A 15 -8.37 6.92 -3.50
N LEU A 16 -7.22 7.55 -3.68
CA LEU A 16 -6.17 7.58 -2.65
C LEU A 16 -6.58 8.55 -1.53
N LEU A 17 -6.64 8.03 -0.30
CA LEU A 17 -6.98 8.79 0.91
C LEU A 17 -5.74 9.23 1.69
N GLY A 18 -4.64 8.46 1.62
CA GLY A 18 -3.39 8.80 2.29
C GLY A 18 -2.32 7.70 2.16
N SER A 19 -1.13 7.97 2.69
CA SER A 19 -0.04 7.01 2.80
C SER A 19 0.28 6.70 4.26
N GLY A 20 0.75 5.49 4.51
CA GLY A 20 1.20 5.04 5.83
C GLY A 20 2.46 4.20 5.72
N LEU A 21 3.29 4.25 6.75
CA LEU A 21 4.42 3.35 6.92
C LEU A 21 4.10 2.43 8.10
N GLY A 22 3.82 1.16 7.82
CA GLY A 22 3.67 0.14 8.84
C GLY A 22 5.03 -0.46 9.17
N MET A 23 5.42 -0.50 10.44
CA MET A 23 6.51 -1.36 10.89
C MET A 23 5.90 -2.69 11.32
N TYR A 24 6.41 -3.80 10.81
CA TYR A 24 6.04 -5.13 11.30
C TYR A 24 7.26 -5.82 11.90
N GLU A 25 7.03 -6.52 13.01
CA GLU A 25 7.97 -7.42 13.63
C GLU A 25 7.27 -8.76 13.78
N SER A 26 7.81 -9.80 13.16
CA SER A 26 7.30 -11.16 13.31
C SER A 26 8.40 -12.04 13.85
N THR A 27 8.17 -12.62 15.03
CA THR A 27 9.07 -13.58 15.66
C THR A 27 8.59 -14.99 15.32
N LYS A 28 9.44 -15.80 14.70
CA LYS A 28 9.18 -17.24 14.57
C LYS A 28 9.92 -18.00 15.67
N PRO A 29 9.26 -18.90 16.41
CA PRO A 29 9.93 -19.77 17.37
C PRO A 29 10.91 -20.68 16.64
N ASN A 30 12.12 -20.86 17.18
CA ASN A 30 13.13 -21.70 16.56
C ASN A 30 12.97 -23.14 17.05
N TRP A 31 12.80 -24.09 16.13
CA TRP A 31 12.48 -25.49 16.45
C TRP A 31 13.55 -26.23 17.27
N LEU A 32 14.80 -25.75 17.26
CA LEU A 32 15.95 -26.37 17.93
C LEU A 32 16.21 -25.81 19.36
N LEU A 33 15.81 -24.56 19.66
CA LEU A 33 16.12 -23.87 20.93
C LEU A 33 14.90 -23.22 21.61
N GLY A 34 13.69 -23.38 21.05
CA GLY A 34 12.48 -22.72 21.56
C GLY A 34 12.55 -21.20 21.47
N ASP A 35 11.79 -20.50 22.32
CA ASP A 35 11.70 -19.03 22.34
C ASP A 35 12.99 -18.30 22.80
N LEU A 36 14.05 -19.03 23.15
CA LEU A 36 15.31 -18.43 23.64
C LEU A 36 16.10 -17.67 22.55
N VAL A 37 15.91 -18.04 21.28
CA VAL A 37 16.48 -17.33 20.11
C VAL A 37 15.46 -17.39 18.97
N GLY A 38 14.39 -16.61 19.08
CA GLY A 38 13.43 -16.44 17.98
C GLY A 38 14.06 -15.67 16.83
N ASP A 39 13.91 -16.15 15.59
CA ASP A 39 14.33 -15.39 14.42
C ASP A 39 13.35 -14.23 14.23
N THR A 40 13.80 -13.03 14.57
CA THR A 40 13.05 -11.79 14.41
C THR A 40 13.19 -11.31 12.97
N SER A 41 12.12 -11.39 12.18
CA SER A 41 12.06 -10.69 10.90
C SER A 41 11.34 -9.36 11.11
N SER A 42 12.10 -8.28 11.09
CA SER A 42 11.58 -6.91 11.11
C SER A 42 11.64 -6.32 9.69
N GLY A 43 10.60 -5.58 9.32
CA GLY A 43 10.51 -4.95 8.01
C GLY A 43 9.62 -3.71 8.05
N SER A 44 9.83 -2.81 7.11
CA SER A 44 8.91 -1.70 6.85
C SER A 44 8.02 -2.06 5.66
N LEU A 45 6.71 -2.05 5.88
CA LEU A 45 5.72 -2.19 4.83
C LEU A 45 5.17 -0.79 4.51
N LYS A 46 5.44 -0.32 3.29
CA LYS A 46 4.76 0.86 2.76
C LYS A 46 3.34 0.46 2.42
N ALA A 47 2.37 1.25 2.86
CA ALA A 47 0.97 1.03 2.54
C ALA A 47 0.32 2.34 2.10
N ILE A 48 -0.69 2.24 1.25
CA ILE A 48 -1.57 3.35 0.93
C ILE A 48 -2.98 3.03 1.39
N CYS A 49 -3.65 4.02 1.96
CA CYS A 49 -5.06 3.96 2.32
C CYS A 49 -5.86 4.47 1.13
N ALA A 50 -6.78 3.66 0.64
CA ALA A 50 -7.60 4.00 -0.52
C ALA A 50 -9.06 3.61 -0.32
N CYS A 51 -9.93 4.17 -1.15
CA CYS A 51 -11.37 3.91 -1.17
C CYS A 51 -11.76 3.29 -2.52
N ASP A 52 -12.54 2.22 -2.51
CA ASP A 52 -13.13 1.66 -3.73
C ASP A 52 -14.40 2.43 -4.16
N LEU A 53 -15.05 1.96 -5.25
CA LEU A 53 -16.27 2.56 -5.79
C LEU A 53 -17.50 2.41 -4.87
N GLU A 54 -17.48 1.47 -3.93
CA GLU A 54 -18.56 1.23 -2.97
C GLU A 54 -18.39 2.09 -1.71
N GLY A 55 -17.28 2.80 -1.57
CA GLY A 55 -16.97 3.60 -0.39
C GLY A 55 -16.15 2.86 0.67
N ASN A 56 -15.71 1.62 0.41
CA ASN A 56 -14.97 0.84 1.40
C ASN A 56 -13.51 1.29 1.47
N ILE A 57 -13.00 1.42 2.69
CA ILE A 57 -11.60 1.76 2.97
C ILE A 57 -10.75 0.48 2.98
N THR A 58 -9.63 0.52 2.27
CA THR A 58 -8.68 -0.59 2.20
C THR A 58 -7.22 -0.10 2.25
N TRP A 59 -6.32 -0.95 2.74
CA TRP A 59 -4.88 -0.74 2.73
C TRP A 59 -4.24 -1.58 1.62
N LEU A 60 -3.44 -0.94 0.77
CA LEU A 60 -2.90 -1.53 -0.46
C LEU A 60 -1.37 -1.41 -0.51
N ILE A 61 -0.74 -2.33 -1.22
CA ILE A 61 0.71 -2.33 -1.51
C ILE A 61 0.96 -1.32 -2.65
N PRO A 62 1.63 -0.19 -2.39
CA PRO A 62 1.72 0.90 -3.36
C PRO A 62 2.42 0.53 -4.67
N GLU A 63 3.33 -0.44 -4.64
CA GLU A 63 4.09 -0.90 -5.81
C GLU A 63 3.21 -1.52 -6.91
N GLU A 64 1.97 -1.92 -6.60
CA GLU A 64 1.03 -2.50 -7.55
C GLU A 64 0.12 -1.45 -8.24
N PHE A 65 0.30 -0.17 -7.91
CA PHE A 65 -0.59 0.92 -8.32
C PHE A 65 0.13 2.03 -9.07
N ARG A 66 -0.60 2.72 -9.94
CA ARG A 66 -0.17 3.95 -10.62
C ARG A 66 -1.18 5.08 -10.41
N VAL A 67 -0.71 6.32 -10.43
CA VAL A 67 -1.58 7.51 -10.47
C VAL A 67 -2.18 7.65 -11.85
N VAL A 68 -3.50 7.81 -11.93
CA VAL A 68 -4.25 8.07 -13.16
C VAL A 68 -4.58 9.55 -13.29
N SER A 69 -4.97 10.20 -12.19
CA SER A 69 -5.24 11.63 -12.19
C SER A 69 -5.11 12.27 -10.81
N VAL A 70 -4.82 13.57 -10.80
CA VAL A 70 -4.87 14.45 -9.62
C VAL A 70 -5.77 15.62 -9.96
N ASP A 71 -6.85 15.80 -9.20
CA ASP A 71 -7.88 16.83 -9.42
C ASP A 71 -8.35 16.91 -10.89
N GLY A 72 -8.52 15.75 -11.52
CA GLY A 72 -9.04 15.60 -12.89
C GLY A 72 -7.99 15.74 -14.01
N LYS A 73 -6.73 16.02 -13.69
CA LYS A 73 -5.64 16.10 -14.67
C LYS A 73 -4.75 14.86 -14.63
N SER A 74 -4.31 14.39 -15.79
CA SER A 74 -3.35 13.29 -15.89
C SER A 74 -1.96 13.69 -15.37
N PRO A 75 -1.11 12.71 -14.99
CA PRO A 75 0.29 12.98 -14.66
C PRO A 75 1.06 13.71 -15.77
N GLU A 76 0.81 13.37 -17.05
CA GLU A 76 1.43 14.04 -18.21
C GLU A 76 1.10 15.54 -18.24
N GLU A 77 -0.19 15.90 -18.11
CA GLU A 77 -0.62 17.31 -18.07
C GLU A 77 -0.01 18.11 -16.90
N LEU A 78 0.30 17.44 -15.80
CA LEU A 78 0.81 18.08 -14.58
C LEU A 78 2.33 18.15 -14.53
N LEU A 79 3.03 17.21 -15.17
CA LEU A 79 4.48 17.04 -15.04
C LEU A 79 5.26 17.38 -16.32
N GLY A 80 4.62 17.40 -17.50
CA GLY A 80 5.25 17.68 -18.79
C GLY A 80 5.63 16.42 -19.55
#